data_AF-A0A7Y6E5N8-F1
#
_entry.id   AF-A0A7Y6E5N8-F1
#
_cell.length_a   1.000
_cell.length_b   1.000
_cell.length_c   1.000
_cell.angle_alpha   90.00
_cell.angle_beta   90.00
_cell.angle_gamma   90.00
#
_symmetry.space_group_name_H-M   'P 1'
#
loop_
_entity.id
_entity.type
_entity.pdbx_description
1 polymer ?
#
loop_
_entity_poly.entity_id
_entity_poly.type
_entity_poly.pdbx_seq_one_letter_code
_entity_poly.pdbx_strand_id
1 'polypeptide(L)'
;MLSTNVLDNHARVTAFAEWLDRFDGRTHVTAADLERFRSEVDHPRYAKTVLHLARAGKLRPKVLADAALTAWLKADNPRRVMLVSSWAELFRLSYLADHELHEVFEETLI
;
A
#
# COMPACT_ATOMS: atom_id res chain seq x y z
N MET A 1 23.53 -10.86 24.47
CA MET A 1 22.13 -11.13 24.09
C MET A 1 21.79 -10.44 22.76
N LEU A 2 22.24 -10.98 21.62
CA LEU A 2 21.98 -10.44 20.27
C LEU A 2 21.07 -11.35 19.43
N SER A 3 20.89 -12.62 19.82
CA SER A 3 20.18 -13.62 19.02
C SER A 3 18.67 -13.39 18.90
N THR A 4 18.02 -12.85 19.92
CA THR A 4 16.55 -12.68 19.91
C THR A 4 16.10 -11.64 18.88
N ASN A 5 16.83 -10.52 18.76
CA ASN A 5 16.51 -9.46 17.79
C ASN A 5 16.74 -9.91 16.34
N VAL A 6 17.74 -10.75 16.08
CA VAL A 6 18.04 -11.25 14.73
C VAL A 6 16.99 -12.26 14.28
N LEU A 7 16.57 -13.15 15.18
CA LEU A 7 15.52 -14.14 14.91
C LEU A 7 14.15 -13.47 14.70
N ASP A 8 13.81 -12.47 15.53
CA ASP A 8 12.59 -11.68 15.36
C ASP A 8 12.60 -10.93 14.03
N ASN A 9 13.74 -10.32 13.66
CA ASN A 9 13.84 -9.57 12.42
C ASN A 9 13.77 -10.49 11.19
N HIS A 10 14.38 -11.67 11.25
CA HIS A 10 14.29 -12.66 10.17
C HIS A 10 12.86 -13.16 9.98
N ALA A 11 12.16 -13.54 11.05
CA ALA A 11 10.76 -13.95 10.99
C ALA A 11 9.84 -12.84 10.42
N ARG A 12 10.11 -11.58 10.77
CA ARG A 12 9.37 -10.42 10.25
C ARG A 12 9.61 -10.18 8.74
N VAL A 13 10.82 -10.42 8.26
CA VAL A 13 11.19 -10.28 6.84
C VAL A 13 10.61 -11.43 6.01
N THR A 14 10.74 -12.68 6.49
CA THR A 14 10.18 -13.86 5.81
C THR A 14 8.66 -13.77 5.70
N ALA A 15 7.99 -13.35 6.78
CA ALA A 15 6.55 -13.08 6.72
C ALA A 15 6.24 -12.03 5.65
N PHE A 16 6.91 -10.87 5.65
CA PHE A 16 6.65 -9.82 4.66
C PHE A 16 6.83 -10.30 3.20
N ALA A 17 7.82 -11.14 2.92
CA ALA A 17 8.06 -11.71 1.60
C ALA A 17 6.93 -12.68 1.18
N GLU A 18 6.55 -13.62 2.06
CA GLU A 18 5.41 -14.53 1.82
C GLU A 18 4.09 -13.77 1.62
N TRP A 19 3.94 -12.62 2.28
CA TRP A 19 2.78 -11.74 2.14
C TRP A 19 2.77 -10.97 0.81
N LEU A 20 3.93 -10.53 0.30
CA LEU A 20 4.03 -9.93 -1.03
C LEU A 20 3.67 -10.94 -2.12
N ASP A 21 4.15 -12.19 -2.01
CA ASP A 21 3.81 -13.28 -2.92
C ASP A 21 2.30 -13.48 -3.07
N ARG A 22 1.54 -13.29 -1.98
CA ARG A 22 0.07 -13.40 -1.97
C ARG A 22 -0.63 -12.41 -2.89
N PHE A 23 -0.06 -11.22 -3.06
CA PHE A 23 -0.56 -10.19 -3.97
C PHE A 23 0.18 -10.18 -5.30
N ASP A 24 1.39 -10.75 -5.35
CA ASP A 24 2.19 -10.78 -6.57
C ASP A 24 1.57 -11.64 -7.66
N GLY A 25 0.93 -12.75 -7.29
CA GLY A 25 0.13 -13.57 -8.20
C GLY A 25 -1.22 -12.98 -8.63
N ARG A 26 -1.64 -11.82 -8.11
CA ARG A 26 -2.94 -11.21 -8.45
C ARG A 26 -2.81 -10.12 -9.50
N THR A 27 -3.69 -10.17 -10.51
CA THR A 27 -3.81 -9.11 -11.53
C THR A 27 -4.37 -7.82 -10.93
N HIS A 28 -5.33 -7.92 -10.01
CA HIS A 28 -5.94 -6.78 -9.32
C HIS A 28 -6.19 -7.11 -7.85
N VAL A 29 -6.03 -6.10 -6.99
CA VAL A 29 -6.32 -6.18 -5.56
C VAL A 29 -7.55 -5.33 -5.24
N THR A 30 -8.50 -5.91 -4.51
CA THR A 30 -9.77 -5.24 -4.19
C THR A 30 -9.71 -4.52 -2.84
N ALA A 31 -10.67 -3.62 -2.59
CA ALA A 31 -10.83 -2.98 -1.28
C ALA A 31 -11.07 -4.00 -0.16
N ALA A 32 -11.82 -5.08 -0.43
CA ALA A 32 -12.06 -6.14 0.55
C ALA A 32 -10.78 -6.91 0.91
N ASP A 33 -9.89 -7.12 -0.07
CA ASP A 33 -8.58 -7.74 0.18
C ASP A 33 -7.71 -6.85 1.08
N LEU A 34 -7.69 -5.55 0.80
CA LEU A 34 -6.95 -4.59 1.63
C LEU A 34 -7.54 -4.45 3.03
N GLU A 35 -8.86 -4.48 3.17
CA GLU A 35 -9.52 -4.39 4.48
C GLU A 35 -9.22 -5.64 5.32
N ARG A 36 -9.30 -6.84 4.73
CA ARG A 36 -8.88 -8.07 5.39
C ARG A 36 -7.41 -7.98 5.79
N PHE A 37 -6.55 -7.57 4.86
CA PHE A 37 -5.12 -7.44 5.12
C PHE A 37 -4.83 -6.47 6.27
N ARG A 38 -5.50 -5.32 6.31
CA ARG A 38 -5.38 -4.33 7.38
C ARG A 38 -5.69 -4.90 8.77
N SER A 39 -6.58 -5.88 8.87
CA SER A 39 -6.91 -6.55 10.13
C SER A 39 -5.85 -7.56 10.60
N GLU A 40 -4.98 -8.01 9.68
CA GLU A 40 -3.99 -9.07 9.90
C GLU A 40 -2.57 -8.50 10.16
N VAL A 41 -2.31 -7.24 9.81
CA VAL A 41 -0.98 -6.63 9.89
C VAL A 41 -0.93 -5.32 10.66
N ASP A 42 0.28 -4.94 11.06
CA ASP A 42 0.54 -3.63 11.65
C ASP A 42 0.48 -2.49 10.60
N HIS A 43 0.29 -1.27 11.08
CA HIS A 43 0.20 -0.08 10.23
C HIS A 43 1.43 0.14 9.34
N PRO A 44 2.69 -0.08 9.80
CA PRO A 44 3.85 0.06 8.94
C PRO A 44 3.88 -0.91 7.76
N ARG A 45 3.52 -2.19 7.98
CA ARG A 45 3.44 -3.17 6.88
C ARG A 45 2.32 -2.82 5.92
N TYR A 46 1.15 -2.47 6.44
CA TYR A 46 0.02 -2.06 5.61
C TYR A 46 0.42 -0.95 4.64
N ALA A 47 1.02 0.14 5.15
CA ALA A 47 1.39 1.28 4.34
C ALA A 47 2.45 0.94 3.27
N LYS A 48 3.47 0.15 3.62
CA LYS A 48 4.49 -0.30 2.66
C LYS A 48 3.92 -1.18 1.57
N THR A 49 2.99 -2.08 1.91
CA THR A 49 2.30 -2.92 0.92
C THR A 49 1.42 -2.09 0.01
N VAL A 50 0.69 -1.09 0.52
CA VAL A 50 -0.10 -0.18 -0.32
C VAL A 50 0.78 0.53 -1.35
N LEU A 51 1.96 1.04 -0.95
CA LEU A 51 2.92 1.63 -1.88
C LEU A 51 3.44 0.61 -2.92
N HIS A 52 3.74 -0.63 -2.51
CA HIS A 52 4.14 -1.69 -3.44
C HIS A 52 3.07 -1.95 -4.49
N LEU A 53 1.82 -2.13 -4.06
CA LEU A 53 0.69 -2.39 -4.97
C LEU A 53 0.38 -1.21 -5.88
N ALA A 54 0.56 0.02 -5.38
CA ALA A 54 0.43 1.25 -6.17
C ALA A 54 1.47 1.30 -7.30
N ARG A 55 2.74 1.03 -6.99
CA ARG A 55 3.83 0.97 -7.99
C ARG A 55 3.61 -0.13 -9.03
N ALA A 56 3.01 -1.25 -8.62
CA ALA A 56 2.69 -2.36 -9.49
C ALA A 56 1.40 -2.16 -10.31
N GLY A 57 0.69 -1.03 -10.14
CA GLY A 57 -0.57 -0.76 -10.85
C GLY A 57 -1.71 -1.72 -10.50
N LYS A 58 -1.66 -2.36 -9.32
CA LYS A 58 -2.60 -3.44 -8.94
C LYS A 58 -3.88 -2.95 -8.29
N LEU A 59 -3.97 -1.66 -8.01
CA LEU A 59 -5.10 -1.03 -7.34
C LEU A 59 -5.86 -0.16 -8.33
N ARG A 60 -7.19 -0.33 -8.38
CA ARG A 60 -8.05 0.62 -9.08
C ARG A 60 -7.92 2.00 -8.43
N PRO A 61 -8.03 3.11 -9.18
CA PRO A 61 -7.76 4.45 -8.66
C PRO A 61 -8.47 4.80 -7.34
N LYS A 62 -9.78 4.57 -7.26
CA LYS A 62 -10.56 4.79 -6.03
C LYS A 62 -10.04 3.96 -4.84
N VAL A 63 -9.68 2.70 -5.09
CA VAL A 63 -9.14 1.81 -4.06
C VAL A 63 -7.75 2.29 -3.61
N LEU A 64 -6.93 2.80 -4.54
CA LEU A 64 -5.62 3.37 -4.23
C LEU A 64 -5.75 4.63 -3.37
N ALA A 65 -6.63 5.56 -3.74
CA ALA A 65 -6.87 6.79 -2.98
C ALA A 65 -7.32 6.48 -1.53
N ASP A 66 -8.31 5.62 -1.38
CA ASP A 66 -8.83 5.20 -0.06
C ASP A 66 -7.75 4.50 0.78
N ALA A 67 -6.95 3.62 0.15
CA ALA A 67 -5.89 2.87 0.82
C ALA A 67 -4.73 3.78 1.24
N ALA A 68 -4.34 4.74 0.41
CA ALA A 68 -3.28 5.71 0.71
C ALA A 68 -3.69 6.61 1.90
N LEU A 69 -4.92 7.10 1.89
CA LEU A 69 -5.46 7.90 2.99
C LEU A 69 -5.54 7.07 4.28
N THR A 70 -6.02 5.83 4.20
CA THR A 70 -6.08 4.92 5.35
C THR A 70 -4.69 4.63 5.92
N ALA A 71 -3.71 4.35 5.06
CA ALA A 71 -2.34 4.11 5.45
C ALA A 71 -1.73 5.30 6.21
N TRP A 72 -2.01 6.52 5.73
CA TRP A 72 -1.55 7.75 6.37
C TRP A 72 -2.23 7.99 7.73
N LEU A 73 -3.57 7.93 7.78
CA LEU A 73 -4.34 8.24 8.98
C LEU A 73 -4.13 7.22 10.12
N LYS A 74 -3.80 5.98 9.77
CA LYS A 74 -3.54 4.92 10.76
C LYS A 74 -2.06 4.82 11.16
N ALA A 75 -1.17 5.58 10.53
CA ALA A 75 0.21 5.63 10.98
C ALA A 75 0.33 6.47 12.25
N ASP A 76 0.59 5.84 13.41
CA ASP A 76 0.84 6.54 14.69
C ASP A 76 1.90 7.64 14.56
N ASN A 77 2.91 7.40 13.71
CA ASN A 77 3.86 8.41 13.28
C ASN A 77 4.29 8.12 11.83
N PRO A 78 3.77 8.86 10.83
CA PRO A 78 4.07 8.60 9.42
C PRO A 78 5.57 8.58 9.12
N ARG A 79 6.37 9.43 9.79
CA ARG A 79 7.82 9.50 9.59
C ARG A 79 8.56 8.25 10.08
N ARG A 80 7.97 7.46 10.97
CA ARG A 80 8.53 6.17 11.44
C ARG A 80 8.13 4.99 10.54
N VAL A 81 7.06 5.14 9.76
CA VAL A 81 6.53 4.07 8.90
C VAL A 81 7.35 3.91 7.62
N MET A 82 7.58 5.01 6.90
CA MET A 82 8.42 5.05 5.71
C MET A 82 8.99 6.46 5.50
N LEU A 83 9.93 6.58 4.56
CA LEU A 83 10.56 7.85 4.21
C LEU A 83 9.51 8.85 3.69
N VAL A 84 9.76 10.14 3.92
CA VAL A 84 8.89 11.22 3.40
C VAL A 84 8.75 11.13 1.88
N SER A 85 9.80 10.76 1.16
CA SER A 85 9.76 10.55 -0.29
C SER A 85 8.82 9.41 -0.70
N SER A 86 8.77 8.34 0.08
CA SER A 86 7.86 7.21 -0.16
C SER A 86 6.40 7.60 0.07
N TRP A 87 6.13 8.43 1.08
CA TRP A 87 4.80 9.01 1.26
C TRP A 87 4.42 9.94 0.12
N ALA A 88 5.31 10.84 -0.27
CA ALA A 88 5.09 11.76 -1.39
C ALA A 88 4.81 10.99 -2.69
N GLU A 89 5.55 9.90 -2.94
CA GLU A 89 5.31 9.02 -4.08
C GLU A 89 3.94 8.35 -4.01
N LEU A 90 3.55 7.79 -2.86
CA LEU A 90 2.23 7.17 -2.69
C LEU A 90 1.10 8.18 -2.99
N PHE A 91 1.19 9.39 -2.44
CA PHE A 91 0.20 10.43 -2.69
C PHE A 91 0.18 10.91 -4.14
N ARG A 92 1.36 11.02 -4.77
CA ARG A 92 1.45 11.35 -6.20
C ARG A 92 0.78 10.29 -7.06
N LEU A 93 1.02 9.00 -6.78
CA LEU A 93 0.39 7.89 -7.50
C LEU A 93 -1.14 7.87 -7.30
N SER A 94 -1.62 8.09 -6.07
CA SER A 94 -3.06 8.17 -5.82
C SER A 94 -3.72 9.35 -6.52
N TYR A 95 -3.04 10.50 -6.56
CA TYR A 95 -3.54 11.71 -7.22
C TYR A 95 -3.61 11.55 -8.75
N LEU A 96 -2.56 10.99 -9.37
CA LEU A 96 -2.56 10.72 -10.81
C LEU A 96 -3.65 9.74 -11.21
N ALA A 97 -3.84 8.66 -10.44
CA ALA A 97 -4.86 7.67 -10.73
C ALA A 97 -6.28 8.28 -10.68
N ASP A 98 -6.54 9.20 -9.75
CA ASP A 98 -7.82 9.90 -9.63
C ASP A 98 -8.03 10.90 -10.79
N HIS A 99 -6.95 11.55 -11.24
CA HIS A 99 -6.98 12.46 -12.39
C HIS A 99 -7.18 11.75 -13.74
N GLU A 100 -6.56 10.59 -13.95
CA GLU A 100 -6.78 9.76 -15.15
C GLU A 100 -8.25 9.35 -15.31
N LEU A 101 -8.98 9.14 -14.21
CA LEU A 101 -10.42 8.94 -14.28
C LEU A 101 -11.14 10.21 -14.76
N HIS A 102 -10.76 11.37 -14.24
CA HIS A 102 -11.38 12.65 -14.59
C HIS A 102 -11.26 12.95 -16.09
N GLU A 103 -10.07 12.78 -16.66
CA GLU A 103 -9.80 13.05 -18.09
C GLU A 103 -10.56 12.08 -19.01
N VAL A 104 -10.65 10.79 -18.67
CA VAL A 104 -11.42 9.80 -19.46
C VAL A 104 -12.93 10.09 -19.45
N PHE A 105 -13.46 10.60 -18.33
CA PHE A 105 -14.86 11.00 -18.25
C PHE A 105 -15.16 12.25 -19.09
N GLU A 106 -14.21 13.18 -19.21
CA GLU A 106 -14.37 14.38 -20.06
C GLU A 106 -14.31 14.05 -21.55
N GLU A 107 -13.44 13.13 -21.98
CA GLU A 107 -13.34 12.75 -23.40
C GLU A 107 -14.53 11.92 -23.92
N THR A 108 -15.23 11.19 -23.04
CA THR A 108 -16.37 10.33 -23.44
C THR A 108 -17.68 11.13 -23.62
N LEU A 109 -17.70 12.41 -23.23
CA LEU A 109 -18.89 13.28 -23.26
C LEU A 109 -18.89 14.30 -24.41
N ILE A 110 -18.00 14.16 -25.39
CA ILE A 110 -17.90 15.03 -26.59
C ILE A 110 -18.35 14.29 -27.85
#